data_AF-A0A3N5QG09-F1
#
_entry.id   AF-A0A3N5QG09-F1
#
_cell.length_a   1.000
_cell.length_b   1.000
_cell.length_c   1.000
_cell.angle_alpha   90.00
_cell.angle_beta   90.00
_cell.angle_gamma   90.00
#
_symmetry.space_group_name_H-M   'P 1'
#
loop_
_entity.id
_entity.type
_entity.pdbx_description
1 polymer ?
#
loop_
_entity_poly.entity_id
_entity_poly.type
_entity_poly.pdbx_seq_one_letter_code
_entity_poly.pdbx_strand_id
1 'polypeptide(L)'
;MMKVSESKRQFLEKSRRIKRAFFKNFRPPSDLTPAQWASDRVVILDGLTPKYSTVNAPWQTEPLNIVSDPEVKEVVYLAPIGTGKTTFMEAGLCYIIAEDPGPTLLVGQTDDDLKDWAETRMDYAIMQTAETAALLPRDRHKKRKMEILFPSMSLFLTGANLSGLQSKSMRRVFCDEAWQYRPGMLNEARGRLHDRWNRQFFILSQAGVKGDDLDKAWGHSDQREFSFSCPSCGIVQPWKWCNVVGYEDETLKPLERSQLARLKCDNADCDWTCDDSPQPRRALAEAGQYVATAVGMPGHVGFHYNVLANWRKPLWEIVLLWLEAKAAMRVGNVDPLRQFIQKRLAETWEEDLTDNRAALVGNGYLVSEFTAGQKIEEEAHRFLTVDKQRDHFWAGVRAWRASGESMLLWYGRI
;
A
#
# COMPACT_ATOMS: atom_id res chain seq x y z
N MET A 1 20.63 69.29 -5.93
CA MET A 1 19.31 68.63 -6.04
C MET A 1 19.34 67.16 -6.48
N MET A 2 20.32 66.69 -7.26
CA MET A 2 20.37 65.28 -7.75
C MET A 2 20.54 64.19 -6.65
N LYS A 3 21.41 64.38 -5.65
CA LYS A 3 21.69 63.35 -4.60
C LYS A 3 20.48 62.98 -3.72
N VAL A 4 19.52 63.88 -3.55
CA VAL A 4 18.29 63.64 -2.75
C VAL A 4 17.30 62.75 -3.50
N SER A 5 17.33 62.78 -4.84
CA SER A 5 16.48 61.92 -5.68
C SER A 5 16.94 60.46 -5.67
N GLU A 6 18.24 60.23 -5.59
CA GLU A 6 18.87 58.92 -5.63
C GLU A 6 18.71 58.16 -4.30
N SER A 7 18.83 58.87 -3.16
CA SER A 7 18.57 58.28 -1.84
C SER A 7 17.09 57.93 -1.62
N LYS A 8 16.16 58.76 -2.10
CA LYS A 8 14.72 58.44 -2.11
C LYS A 8 14.43 57.20 -2.96
N ARG A 9 15.09 57.06 -4.12
CA ARG A 9 14.91 55.90 -5.01
C ARG A 9 15.43 54.61 -4.36
N GLN A 10 16.61 54.64 -3.75
CA GLN A 10 17.15 53.51 -2.98
C GLN A 10 16.29 53.14 -1.77
N PHE A 11 15.75 54.12 -1.05
CA PHE A 11 14.83 53.87 0.07
C PHE A 11 13.53 53.20 -0.39
N LEU A 12 12.92 53.67 -1.49
CA LEU A 12 11.72 53.09 -2.08
C LEU A 12 11.96 51.66 -2.58
N GLU A 13 13.12 51.39 -3.18
CA GLU A 13 13.50 50.06 -3.64
C GLU A 13 13.72 49.09 -2.47
N LYS A 14 14.39 49.53 -1.41
CA LYS A 14 14.55 48.77 -0.16
C LYS A 14 13.20 48.49 0.50
N SER A 15 12.31 49.49 0.58
CA SER A 15 10.96 49.33 1.12
C SER A 15 10.12 48.34 0.29
N ARG A 16 10.17 48.43 -1.05
CA ARG A 16 9.52 47.45 -1.95
C ARG A 16 10.05 46.04 -1.75
N ARG A 17 11.36 45.88 -1.58
CA ARG A 17 11.99 44.57 -1.33
C ARG A 17 11.54 43.99 0.01
N ILE A 18 11.48 44.80 1.08
CA ILE A 18 11.00 44.38 2.39
C ILE A 18 9.51 44.00 2.33
N LYS A 19 8.66 44.83 1.71
CA LYS A 19 7.23 44.53 1.54
C LYS A 19 7.01 43.23 0.74
N ARG A 20 7.73 43.04 -0.37
CA ARG A 20 7.67 41.80 -1.15
C ARG A 20 8.10 40.59 -0.32
N ALA A 21 9.18 40.71 0.46
CA ALA A 21 9.62 39.63 1.35
C ALA A 21 8.57 39.34 2.44
N PHE A 22 7.98 40.38 3.04
CA PHE A 22 6.93 40.25 4.05
C PHE A 22 5.70 39.54 3.48
N PHE A 23 5.10 40.05 2.40
CA PHE A 23 3.91 39.44 1.79
C PHE A 23 4.18 38.05 1.21
N LYS A 24 5.40 37.76 0.75
CA LYS A 24 5.78 36.42 0.30
C LYS A 24 5.84 35.42 1.46
N ASN A 25 6.30 35.86 2.64
CA ASN A 25 6.50 34.98 3.80
C ASN A 25 5.27 34.91 4.72
N PHE A 26 4.38 35.90 4.69
CA PHE A 26 3.10 35.93 5.40
C PHE A 26 1.94 35.62 4.45
N ARG A 27 2.16 34.71 3.50
CA ARG A 27 1.10 34.19 2.65
C ARG A 27 0.33 33.11 3.43
N PRO A 28 -0.99 33.22 3.62
CA PRO A 28 -1.78 32.14 4.20
C PRO A 28 -1.73 30.91 3.28
N PRO A 29 -1.89 29.68 3.82
CA PRO A 29 -2.07 28.50 2.99
C PRO A 29 -3.21 28.69 1.99
N SER A 30 -3.12 27.99 0.86
CA SER A 30 -4.17 27.92 -0.15
C SER A 30 -5.52 27.46 0.45
N ASP A 31 -6.62 28.09 0.03
CA ASP A 31 -7.99 27.67 0.38
C ASP A 31 -8.43 26.37 -0.31
N LEU A 32 -7.66 25.91 -1.32
CA LEU A 32 -7.90 24.64 -2.01
C LEU A 32 -7.49 23.45 -1.13
N THR A 33 -8.26 22.37 -1.20
CA THR A 33 -7.86 21.11 -0.57
C THR A 33 -6.56 20.57 -1.20
N PRO A 34 -5.76 19.74 -0.52
CA PRO A 34 -4.54 19.18 -1.09
C PRO A 34 -4.71 18.53 -2.47
N ALA A 35 -5.80 17.78 -2.69
CA ALA A 35 -6.07 17.16 -3.99
C ALA A 35 -6.38 18.18 -5.10
N GLN A 36 -7.20 19.19 -4.79
CA GLN A 36 -7.46 20.31 -5.70
C GLN A 36 -6.21 21.14 -5.92
N TRP A 37 -5.35 21.26 -4.89
CA TRP A 37 -4.15 22.04 -4.97
C TRP A 37 -3.12 21.39 -5.87
N ALA A 38 -2.95 20.07 -5.73
CA ALA A 38 -1.97 19.31 -6.50
C ALA A 38 -2.41 19.10 -7.95
N SER A 39 -3.71 18.94 -8.17
CA SER A 39 -4.28 18.77 -9.51
C SER A 39 -3.91 19.96 -10.40
N ASP A 40 -3.36 19.67 -11.57
CA ASP A 40 -2.89 20.66 -12.56
C ASP A 40 -1.74 21.58 -12.11
N ARG A 41 -1.15 21.34 -10.92
CA ARG A 41 0.06 22.02 -10.43
C ARG A 41 1.27 21.11 -10.37
N VAL A 42 1.13 19.95 -9.73
CA VAL A 42 2.27 19.04 -9.51
C VAL A 42 2.63 18.35 -10.81
N VAL A 43 3.88 18.50 -11.25
CA VAL A 43 4.38 17.88 -12.48
C VAL A 43 4.96 16.49 -12.15
N ILE A 44 4.65 15.48 -12.96
CA ILE A 44 5.05 14.09 -12.73
C ILE A 44 5.79 13.57 -13.96
N LEU A 45 7.00 13.01 -13.78
CA LEU A 45 7.87 12.56 -14.89
C LEU A 45 7.24 11.41 -15.70
N ASP A 46 6.72 10.40 -15.00
CA ASP A 46 6.14 9.18 -15.59
C ASP A 46 4.66 9.04 -15.22
N GLY A 47 3.95 10.17 -15.23
CA GLY A 47 2.52 10.22 -14.95
C GLY A 47 1.69 9.79 -16.16
N LEU A 48 0.46 9.35 -15.90
CA LEU A 48 -0.56 9.15 -16.96
C LEU A 48 -0.83 10.44 -17.74
N THR A 49 -0.65 11.57 -17.06
CA THR A 49 -0.63 12.91 -17.61
C THR A 49 0.63 13.61 -17.08
N PRO A 50 1.16 14.63 -17.79
CA PRO A 50 2.35 15.37 -17.34
C PRO A 50 2.17 16.04 -15.98
N LYS A 51 0.93 16.24 -15.56
CA LYS A 51 0.56 16.80 -14.27
C LYS A 51 -0.32 15.82 -13.50
N TYR A 52 -0.24 15.90 -12.18
CA TYR A 52 -1.12 15.19 -11.27
C TYR A 52 -2.58 15.57 -11.54
N SER A 53 -3.47 14.60 -11.53
CA SER A 53 -4.90 14.81 -11.76
C SER A 53 -5.72 13.73 -11.05
N THR A 54 -6.54 14.14 -10.09
CA THR A 54 -7.45 13.22 -9.41
C THR A 54 -8.60 12.75 -10.28
N VAL A 55 -8.93 13.44 -11.39
CA VAL A 55 -9.88 12.94 -12.39
C VAL A 55 -9.42 11.60 -12.96
N ASN A 56 -8.11 11.42 -13.11
CA ASN A 56 -7.51 10.19 -13.59
C ASN A 56 -7.28 9.14 -12.49
N ALA A 57 -7.53 9.47 -11.23
CA ALA A 57 -7.34 8.58 -10.08
C ALA A 57 -8.24 9.04 -8.90
N PRO A 58 -9.57 8.93 -9.03
CA PRO A 58 -10.52 9.53 -8.08
C PRO A 58 -10.36 9.00 -6.66
N TRP A 59 -9.96 7.72 -6.52
CA TRP A 59 -9.60 7.06 -5.27
C TRP A 59 -8.46 7.73 -4.49
N GLN A 60 -7.69 8.64 -5.10
CA GLN A 60 -6.63 9.38 -4.41
C GLN A 60 -7.10 10.71 -3.79
N THR A 61 -8.30 11.18 -4.13
CA THR A 61 -8.79 12.51 -3.74
C THR A 61 -8.89 12.67 -2.23
N GLU A 62 -9.65 11.80 -1.58
CA GLU A 62 -9.87 11.86 -0.15
C GLU A 62 -8.61 11.53 0.67
N PRO A 63 -7.83 10.47 0.35
CA PRO A 63 -6.54 10.24 0.98
C PRO A 63 -5.61 11.46 0.93
N LEU A 64 -5.62 12.20 -0.19
CA LEU A 64 -4.71 13.33 -0.36
C LEU A 64 -5.20 14.52 0.45
N ASN A 65 -6.51 14.74 0.51
CA ASN A 65 -7.10 15.81 1.32
C ASN A 65 -6.80 15.68 2.82
N ILE A 66 -6.59 14.45 3.32
CA ILE A 66 -6.20 14.23 4.73
C ILE A 66 -4.82 14.83 5.08
N VAL A 67 -3.95 15.09 4.10
CA VAL A 67 -2.63 15.70 4.36
C VAL A 67 -2.73 17.05 5.08
N SER A 68 -3.82 17.81 4.87
CA SER A 68 -4.09 19.07 5.56
C SER A 68 -4.89 18.93 6.85
N ASP A 69 -5.38 17.74 7.20
CA ASP A 69 -6.20 17.53 8.39
C ASP A 69 -5.33 17.19 9.61
N PRO A 70 -5.19 18.10 10.59
CA PRO A 70 -4.35 17.86 11.76
C PRO A 70 -4.97 16.85 12.74
N GLU A 71 -6.26 16.51 12.65
CA GLU A 71 -6.92 15.56 13.55
C GLU A 71 -6.58 14.11 13.22
N VAL A 72 -6.25 13.85 11.95
CA VAL A 72 -5.85 12.52 11.49
C VAL A 72 -4.38 12.28 11.80
N LYS A 73 -4.11 11.32 12.70
CA LYS A 73 -2.77 10.99 13.20
C LYS A 73 -2.13 9.84 12.44
N GLU A 74 -2.93 8.90 11.94
CA GLU A 74 -2.46 7.71 11.23
C GLU A 74 -3.34 7.41 10.04
N VAL A 75 -2.70 7.14 8.90
CA VAL A 75 -3.36 6.82 7.64
C VAL A 75 -2.77 5.52 7.13
N VAL A 76 -3.61 4.52 6.93
CA VAL A 76 -3.23 3.29 6.23
C VAL A 76 -3.86 3.32 4.84
N TYR A 77 -3.04 3.31 3.81
CA TYR A 77 -3.49 3.36 2.42
C TYR A 77 -3.09 2.08 1.69
N LEU A 78 -4.05 1.14 1.63
CA LEU A 78 -3.91 -0.13 0.94
C LEU A 78 -4.41 -0.01 -0.49
N ALA A 79 -3.53 -0.28 -1.44
CA ALA A 79 -3.86 -0.13 -2.85
C ALA A 79 -3.05 -1.07 -3.75
N PRO A 80 -3.61 -1.48 -4.90
CA PRO A 80 -2.95 -2.35 -5.87
C PRO A 80 -1.70 -1.71 -6.45
N ILE A 81 -0.78 -2.55 -6.92
CA ILE A 81 0.43 -2.08 -7.60
C ILE A 81 0.09 -1.38 -8.93
N GLY A 82 0.91 -0.40 -9.30
CA GLY A 82 0.77 0.30 -10.58
C GLY A 82 -0.49 1.17 -10.69
N THR A 83 -1.02 1.66 -9.56
CA THR A 83 -2.22 2.53 -9.52
C THR A 83 -1.95 3.91 -8.91
N GLY A 84 -0.67 4.28 -8.81
CA GLY A 84 -0.25 5.65 -8.50
C GLY A 84 0.01 5.97 -7.03
N LYS A 85 0.23 4.99 -6.14
CA LYS A 85 0.61 5.24 -4.72
C LYS A 85 1.82 6.18 -4.59
N THR A 86 2.89 5.90 -5.35
CA THR A 86 4.09 6.74 -5.39
C THR A 86 3.79 8.14 -5.92
N THR A 87 2.92 8.26 -6.94
CA THR A 87 2.47 9.56 -7.47
C THR A 87 1.60 10.34 -6.48
N PHE A 88 0.83 9.65 -5.66
CA PHE A 88 0.15 10.26 -4.52
C PHE A 88 1.16 10.84 -3.50
N MET A 89 2.26 10.13 -3.21
CA MET A 89 3.31 10.67 -2.33
C MET A 89 4.00 11.89 -2.93
N GLU A 90 4.28 11.89 -4.24
CA GLU A 90 4.84 13.05 -4.96
C GLU A 90 3.93 14.28 -4.83
N ALA A 91 2.62 14.09 -5.02
CA ALA A 91 1.61 15.15 -4.88
C ALA A 91 1.50 15.67 -3.44
N GLY A 92 1.37 14.78 -2.47
CA GLY A 92 1.29 15.12 -1.05
C GLY A 92 2.54 15.83 -0.54
N LEU A 93 3.72 15.38 -0.97
CA LEU A 93 4.99 16.01 -0.63
C LEU A 93 5.09 17.44 -1.18
N CYS A 94 4.67 17.65 -2.44
CA CYS A 94 4.68 19.00 -3.02
C CYS A 94 3.75 19.95 -2.25
N TYR A 95 2.56 19.47 -1.86
CA TYR A 95 1.64 20.24 -1.02
C TYR A 95 2.26 20.57 0.34
N ILE A 96 2.87 19.59 1.02
CA ILE A 96 3.53 19.80 2.32
C ILE A 96 4.64 20.86 2.19
N ILE A 97 5.48 20.78 1.15
CA ILE A 97 6.58 21.74 0.96
C ILE A 97 6.04 23.16 0.76
N ALA A 98 4.99 23.31 -0.05
CA ALA A 98 4.50 24.61 -0.46
C ALA A 98 3.54 25.27 0.54
N GLU A 99 2.62 24.50 1.14
CA GLU A 99 1.44 25.03 1.84
C GLU A 99 1.43 24.68 3.33
N ASP A 100 1.96 23.54 3.75
CA ASP A 100 1.99 23.13 5.17
C ASP A 100 3.35 22.54 5.61
N PRO A 101 4.42 23.35 5.59
CA PRO A 101 5.77 22.89 5.82
C PRO A 101 5.95 22.33 7.24
N GLY A 102 6.62 21.18 7.32
CA GLY A 102 7.02 20.59 8.59
C GLY A 102 8.02 19.45 8.38
N PRO A 103 8.88 19.14 9.38
CA PRO A 103 9.85 18.06 9.27
C PRO A 103 9.19 16.76 8.83
N THR A 104 9.62 16.24 7.69
CA THR A 104 9.01 15.08 7.02
C THR A 104 10.09 14.02 6.75
N LEU A 105 9.77 12.77 7.07
CA LEU A 105 10.61 11.60 6.78
C LEU A 105 9.90 10.70 5.78
N LEU A 106 10.59 10.35 4.70
CA LEU A 106 10.16 9.31 3.78
C LEU A 106 10.94 8.04 4.11
N VAL A 107 10.21 6.95 4.28
CA VAL A 107 10.74 5.63 4.56
C VAL A 107 10.42 4.75 3.37
N GLY A 108 11.45 4.13 2.79
CA GLY A 108 11.32 3.15 1.71
C GLY A 108 11.81 1.78 2.14
N GLN A 109 11.72 0.79 1.25
CA GLN A 109 12.22 -0.56 1.49
C GLN A 109 13.71 -0.55 1.84
N THR A 110 14.53 0.03 0.98
CA THR A 110 15.99 0.17 1.14
C THR A 110 16.42 1.60 0.86
N ASP A 111 17.65 1.96 1.30
CA ASP A 111 18.23 3.27 1.00
C ASP A 111 18.50 3.44 -0.51
N ASP A 112 18.83 2.38 -1.23
CA ASP A 112 19.17 2.43 -2.66
C ASP A 112 17.92 2.62 -3.53
N ASP A 113 16.85 1.87 -3.28
CA ASP A 113 15.58 2.03 -4.02
C ASP A 113 14.99 3.44 -3.79
N LEU A 114 15.06 3.91 -2.54
CA LEU A 114 14.53 5.22 -2.19
C LEU A 114 15.36 6.35 -2.81
N LYS A 115 16.69 6.17 -2.93
CA LYS A 115 17.58 7.11 -3.61
C LYS A 115 17.34 7.15 -5.10
N ASP A 116 17.12 6.00 -5.75
CA ASP A 116 16.78 5.94 -7.17
C ASP A 116 15.46 6.66 -7.44
N TRP A 117 14.42 6.37 -6.67
CA TRP A 117 13.15 7.09 -6.76
C TRP A 117 13.30 8.60 -6.49
N ALA A 118 14.12 8.97 -5.51
CA ALA A 118 14.35 10.36 -5.16
C ALA A 118 15.00 11.14 -6.32
N GLU A 119 16.02 10.57 -6.96
CA GLU A 119 16.76 11.19 -8.07
C GLU A 119 15.93 11.24 -9.35
N THR A 120 15.16 10.19 -9.64
CA THR A 120 14.42 10.07 -10.90
C THR A 120 13.07 10.78 -10.86
N ARG A 121 12.34 10.72 -9.74
CA ARG A 121 10.93 11.15 -9.69
C ARG A 121 10.65 12.25 -8.68
N MET A 122 11.04 12.07 -7.41
CA MET A 122 10.76 13.06 -6.35
C MET A 122 11.40 14.41 -6.67
N ASP A 123 12.69 14.41 -7.01
CA ASP A 123 13.43 15.62 -7.37
C ASP A 123 12.83 16.31 -8.59
N TYR A 124 12.40 15.53 -9.58
CA TYR A 124 11.73 16.05 -10.76
C TYR A 124 10.42 16.76 -10.38
N ALA A 125 9.56 16.12 -9.59
CA ALA A 125 8.30 16.72 -9.15
C ALA A 125 8.51 18.03 -8.39
N ILE A 126 9.49 18.06 -7.48
CA ILE A 126 9.84 19.25 -6.68
C ILE A 126 10.40 20.37 -7.57
N MET A 127 11.26 20.05 -8.54
CA MET A 127 11.90 21.04 -9.41
C MET A 127 10.96 21.60 -10.49
N GLN A 128 10.03 20.79 -10.98
CA GLN A 128 9.14 21.17 -12.08
C GLN A 128 7.83 21.78 -11.60
N THR A 129 7.49 21.64 -10.33
CA THR A 129 6.37 22.34 -9.70
C THR A 129 6.83 23.71 -9.21
N ALA A 130 6.24 24.79 -9.75
CA ALA A 130 6.76 26.15 -9.58
C ALA A 130 6.83 26.60 -8.11
N GLU A 131 5.82 26.25 -7.32
CA GLU A 131 5.69 26.60 -5.90
C GLU A 131 6.79 25.96 -5.06
N THR A 132 7.10 24.69 -5.28
CA THR A 132 8.14 23.96 -4.54
C THR A 132 9.55 24.29 -5.06
N ALA A 133 9.70 24.48 -6.37
CA ALA A 133 10.97 24.87 -6.98
C ALA A 133 11.45 26.23 -6.44
N ALA A 134 10.52 27.16 -6.20
CA ALA A 134 10.82 28.46 -5.61
C ALA A 134 11.31 28.40 -4.15
N LEU A 135 11.12 27.26 -3.47
CA LEU A 135 11.52 27.02 -2.09
C LEU A 135 12.79 26.18 -1.95
N LEU A 136 13.30 25.60 -3.06
CA LEU A 136 14.56 24.85 -3.04
C LEU A 136 15.70 25.70 -2.48
N PRO A 137 16.56 25.12 -1.62
CA PRO A 137 17.68 25.85 -1.05
C PRO A 137 18.67 26.25 -2.14
N ARG A 138 19.14 27.50 -2.07
CA ARG A 138 20.19 28.01 -2.98
C ARG A 138 21.58 27.43 -2.69
N ASP A 139 21.80 27.00 -1.46
CA ASP A 139 23.04 26.36 -1.03
C ASP A 139 23.01 24.87 -1.36
N ARG A 140 23.94 24.43 -2.21
CA ARG A 140 24.07 23.03 -2.63
C ARG A 140 24.27 22.08 -1.43
N HIS A 141 24.87 22.53 -0.33
CA HIS A 141 25.14 21.66 0.82
C HIS A 141 23.87 21.30 1.61
N LYS A 142 22.78 22.04 1.37
CA LYS A 142 21.43 21.81 1.91
C LYS A 142 20.57 20.89 1.05
N LYS A 143 21.04 20.52 -0.16
CA LYS A 143 20.39 19.53 -1.00
C LYS A 143 21.33 18.36 -1.25
N ARG A 144 21.07 17.24 -0.59
CA ARG A 144 21.78 15.97 -0.71
C ARG A 144 20.79 14.91 -1.19
N LYS A 145 21.31 13.72 -1.54
CA LYS A 145 20.50 12.63 -2.09
C LYS A 145 19.37 12.17 -1.16
N MET A 146 19.64 12.08 0.15
CA MET A 146 18.70 11.59 1.16
C MET A 146 18.20 12.70 2.11
N GLU A 147 18.46 13.97 1.77
CA GLU A 147 18.16 15.10 2.65
C GLU A 147 18.00 16.39 1.83
N ILE A 148 16.89 17.09 2.02
CA ILE A 148 16.70 18.44 1.52
C ILE A 148 16.28 19.35 2.69
N LEU A 149 17.10 20.35 2.98
CA LEU A 149 16.83 21.35 4.01
C LEU A 149 16.25 22.61 3.35
N PHE A 150 14.93 22.66 3.26
CA PHE A 150 14.19 23.84 2.82
C PHE A 150 14.28 24.98 3.88
N PRO A 151 13.99 26.23 3.51
CA PRO A 151 13.97 27.34 4.46
C PRO A 151 13.01 27.15 5.65
N SER A 152 11.88 26.46 5.43
CA SER A 152 10.79 26.29 6.40
C SER A 152 10.61 24.86 6.93
N MET A 153 11.29 23.87 6.34
CA MET A 153 11.18 22.47 6.76
C MET A 153 12.41 21.65 6.37
N SER A 154 12.54 20.48 6.98
CA SER A 154 13.49 19.45 6.57
C SER A 154 12.76 18.27 5.96
N LEU A 155 13.29 17.77 4.84
CA LEU A 155 12.86 16.54 4.20
C LEU A 155 14.01 15.53 4.31
N PHE A 156 13.76 14.38 4.90
CA PHE A 156 14.73 13.30 5.04
C PHE A 156 14.20 12.02 4.41
N LEU A 157 15.11 11.18 3.95
CA LEU A 157 14.83 9.88 3.37
C LEU A 157 15.66 8.82 4.10
N THR A 158 15.08 7.64 4.31
CA THR A 158 15.78 6.49 4.89
C THR A 158 15.13 5.18 4.47
N GLY A 159 15.91 4.11 4.36
CA GLY A 159 15.38 2.75 4.32
C GLY A 159 14.77 2.33 5.66
N ALA A 160 13.93 1.30 5.64
CA ALA A 160 13.31 0.69 6.82
C ALA A 160 14.33 -0.12 7.65
N ASN A 161 15.28 0.58 8.29
CA ASN A 161 16.31 0.01 9.16
C ASN A 161 16.43 0.76 10.49
N LEU A 162 16.92 0.08 11.53
CA LEU A 162 17.02 0.63 12.88
C LEU A 162 17.87 1.91 12.95
N SER A 163 19.02 1.94 12.28
CA SER A 163 19.91 3.10 12.30
C SER A 163 19.24 4.36 11.76
N GLY A 164 18.51 4.24 10.66
CA GLY A 164 17.79 5.35 10.04
C GLY A 164 16.56 5.77 10.85
N LEU A 165 15.84 4.80 11.39
CA LEU A 165 14.61 5.01 12.15
C LEU A 165 14.84 5.35 13.63
N GLN A 166 16.06 5.64 14.09
CA GLN A 166 16.33 5.99 15.50
C GLN A 166 16.74 7.45 15.75
N SER A 167 17.09 8.23 14.73
CA SER A 167 17.84 9.48 14.94
C SER A 167 17.04 10.79 14.81
N LYS A 168 15.84 10.78 14.21
CA LYS A 168 15.18 12.03 13.81
C LYS A 168 13.74 12.18 14.33
N SER A 169 13.45 13.29 14.98
CA SER A 169 12.09 13.68 15.38
C SER A 169 11.37 14.40 14.24
N MET A 170 10.20 13.90 13.85
CA MET A 170 9.45 14.36 12.67
C MET A 170 8.04 14.81 13.02
N ARG A 171 7.47 15.69 12.19
CA ARG A 171 6.02 15.96 12.20
C ARG A 171 5.28 14.94 11.35
N ARG A 172 5.87 14.55 10.21
CA ARG A 172 5.27 13.60 9.28
C ARG A 172 6.23 12.47 8.93
N VAL A 173 5.70 11.26 8.84
CA VAL A 173 6.45 10.10 8.36
C VAL A 173 5.59 9.40 7.32
N PHE A 174 6.15 9.16 6.13
CA PHE A 174 5.53 8.37 5.06
C PHE A 174 6.33 7.08 4.90
N CYS A 175 5.67 5.94 5.01
CA CYS A 175 6.25 4.62 4.75
C CYS A 175 5.69 4.09 3.43
N ASP A 176 6.55 3.94 2.42
CA ASP A 176 6.18 3.30 1.15
C ASP A 176 6.52 1.81 1.15
N GLU A 177 5.70 1.02 0.45
CA GLU A 177 5.82 -0.44 0.33
C GLU A 177 6.01 -1.15 1.69
N ALA A 178 5.26 -0.69 2.70
CA ALA A 178 5.34 -1.17 4.09
C ALA A 178 5.19 -2.70 4.29
N TRP A 179 4.51 -3.42 3.38
CA TRP A 179 4.37 -4.88 3.41
C TRP A 179 5.70 -5.63 3.38
N GLN A 180 6.79 -5.01 2.92
CA GLN A 180 8.12 -5.61 2.88
C GLN A 180 8.94 -5.35 4.14
N TYR A 181 8.43 -4.52 5.05
CA TYR A 181 9.20 -4.09 6.19
C TYR A 181 9.38 -5.26 7.15
N ARG A 182 10.57 -5.36 7.74
CA ARG A 182 10.80 -6.33 8.80
C ARG A 182 9.91 -6.01 10.01
N PRO A 183 9.46 -7.03 10.76
CA PRO A 183 8.67 -6.82 11.97
C PRO A 183 9.31 -5.77 12.90
N GLY A 184 8.50 -4.85 13.42
CA GLY A 184 8.90 -3.77 14.30
C GLY A 184 9.30 -2.47 13.60
N MET A 185 9.65 -2.47 12.31
CA MET A 185 10.12 -1.25 11.63
C MET A 185 9.03 -0.18 11.50
N LEU A 186 7.76 -0.57 11.32
CA LEU A 186 6.64 0.38 11.35
C LEU A 186 6.52 1.06 12.72
N ASN A 187 6.79 0.35 13.82
CA ASN A 187 6.76 0.92 15.17
C ASN A 187 7.94 1.87 15.41
N GLU A 188 9.14 1.54 14.91
CA GLU A 188 10.31 2.42 14.98
C GLU A 188 10.08 3.73 14.19
N ALA A 189 9.45 3.63 13.01
CA ALA A 189 9.05 4.76 12.19
C ALA A 189 7.97 5.62 12.90
N ARG A 190 6.94 4.98 13.47
CA ARG A 190 5.91 5.64 14.28
C ARG A 190 6.52 6.41 15.46
N GLY A 191 7.54 5.84 16.10
CA GLY A 191 8.27 6.46 17.22
C GLY A 191 8.96 7.78 16.87
N ARG A 192 9.19 8.08 15.58
CA ARG A 192 9.81 9.35 15.14
C ARG A 192 8.89 10.55 15.34
N LEU A 193 7.59 10.33 15.44
CA LEU A 193 6.62 11.41 15.52
C LEU A 193 6.60 12.08 16.90
N HIS A 194 6.95 11.35 17.96
CA HIS A 194 6.79 11.77 19.37
C HIS A 194 5.39 12.33 19.65
N ASP A 195 5.17 13.01 20.77
CA ASP A 195 3.84 13.48 21.20
C ASP A 195 3.43 14.83 20.59
N ARG A 196 3.71 15.04 19.30
CA ARG A 196 3.25 16.24 18.60
C ARG A 196 1.75 16.16 18.33
N TRP A 197 1.03 17.24 18.67
CA TRP A 197 -0.41 17.30 18.46
C TRP A 197 -0.81 17.22 16.97
N ASN A 198 0.02 17.72 16.05
CA ASN A 198 -0.23 17.71 14.61
C ASN A 198 0.66 16.69 13.85
N ARG A 199 1.02 15.59 14.53
CA ARG A 199 1.75 14.48 13.90
C ARG A 199 0.87 13.73 12.91
N GLN A 200 1.46 13.23 11.83
CA GLN A 200 0.78 12.34 10.89
C GLN A 200 1.70 11.20 10.46
N PHE A 201 1.20 9.97 10.54
CA PHE A 201 1.86 8.75 10.08
C PHE A 201 1.13 8.19 8.87
N PHE A 202 1.79 8.13 7.72
CA PHE A 202 1.21 7.58 6.49
C PHE A 202 1.88 6.24 6.18
N ILE A 203 1.08 5.19 6.07
CA ILE A 203 1.52 3.83 5.70
C ILE A 203 0.91 3.52 4.35
N LEU A 204 1.72 3.55 3.30
CA LEU A 204 1.31 3.25 1.94
C LEU A 204 1.80 1.87 1.54
N SER A 205 0.89 1.05 1.02
CA SER A 205 1.25 -0.32 0.71
C SER A 205 0.26 -1.01 -0.20
N GLN A 206 0.68 -2.11 -0.81
CA GLN A 206 -0.25 -3.22 -1.06
C GLN A 206 -0.42 -4.03 0.24
N ALA A 207 -1.41 -4.91 0.32
CA ALA A 207 -1.55 -5.70 1.54
C ALA A 207 -0.44 -6.75 1.72
N GLY A 208 -0.11 -7.00 2.99
CA GLY A 208 0.86 -7.98 3.44
C GLY A 208 0.20 -9.28 3.87
N VAL A 209 0.73 -9.88 4.93
CA VAL A 209 0.27 -11.16 5.50
C VAL A 209 -0.57 -10.87 6.74
N LYS A 210 -1.60 -11.68 6.96
CA LYS A 210 -2.45 -11.57 8.15
C LYS A 210 -1.61 -11.61 9.44
N GLY A 211 -1.89 -10.70 10.36
CA GLY A 211 -1.21 -10.60 11.64
C GLY A 211 0.14 -9.86 11.63
N ASP A 212 0.61 -9.40 10.46
CA ASP A 212 1.79 -8.53 10.40
C ASP A 212 1.51 -7.11 10.94
N ASP A 213 2.52 -6.26 11.00
CA ASP A 213 2.38 -4.90 11.53
C ASP A 213 1.47 -4.01 10.67
N LEU A 214 1.38 -4.28 9.36
CA LEU A 214 0.52 -3.55 8.43
C LEU A 214 -0.95 -3.95 8.60
N ASP A 215 -1.26 -5.25 8.72
CA ASP A 215 -2.61 -5.76 9.01
C ASP A 215 -3.11 -5.26 10.38
N LYS A 216 -2.24 -5.20 11.39
CA LYS A 216 -2.58 -4.59 12.68
C LYS A 216 -2.89 -3.10 12.55
N ALA A 217 -2.08 -2.35 11.80
CA ALA A 217 -2.33 -0.93 11.58
C ALA A 217 -3.66 -0.71 10.83
N TRP A 218 -3.94 -1.53 9.81
CA TRP A 218 -5.22 -1.53 9.10
C TRP A 218 -6.39 -1.82 10.05
N GLY A 219 -6.26 -2.81 10.94
CA GLY A 219 -7.26 -3.15 11.95
C GLY A 219 -7.53 -2.06 12.99
N HIS A 220 -6.61 -1.11 13.19
CA HIS A 220 -6.82 0.04 14.07
C HIS A 220 -7.50 1.24 13.39
N SER A 221 -7.75 1.16 12.08
CA SER A 221 -8.35 2.23 11.28
C SER A 221 -9.87 2.06 11.14
N ASP A 222 -10.54 3.05 10.54
CA ASP A 222 -11.97 2.97 10.17
C ASP A 222 -12.23 2.19 8.87
N GLN A 223 -11.17 1.63 8.26
CA GLN A 223 -11.23 0.68 7.14
C GLN A 223 -12.14 1.15 6.00
N ARG A 224 -11.91 2.35 5.47
CA ARG A 224 -12.77 2.86 4.40
C ARG A 224 -12.52 2.13 3.09
N GLU A 225 -13.61 1.72 2.46
CA GLU A 225 -13.62 1.05 1.17
C GLU A 225 -14.07 2.00 0.08
N PHE A 226 -13.27 2.13 -0.97
CA PHE A 226 -13.66 2.90 -2.16
C PHE A 226 -14.82 2.18 -2.85
N SER A 227 -15.99 2.81 -2.81
CA SER A 227 -17.28 2.22 -3.16
C SER A 227 -17.98 3.04 -4.22
N PHE A 228 -18.71 2.39 -5.12
CA PHE A 228 -19.50 3.03 -6.16
C PHE A 228 -20.99 2.84 -5.91
N SER A 229 -21.81 3.76 -6.44
CA SER A 229 -23.27 3.61 -6.41
C SER A 229 -23.72 2.81 -7.63
N CYS A 230 -24.49 1.73 -7.44
CA CYS A 230 -25.05 0.98 -8.55
C CYS A 230 -25.98 1.88 -9.39
N PRO A 231 -25.79 1.99 -10.72
CA PRO A 231 -26.65 2.82 -11.58
C PRO A 231 -28.13 2.38 -11.63
N SER A 232 -28.43 1.13 -11.26
CA SER A 232 -29.79 0.59 -11.31
C SER A 232 -30.52 0.71 -9.97
N CYS A 233 -29.96 0.20 -8.87
CA CYS A 233 -30.62 0.17 -7.56
C CYS A 233 -30.16 1.27 -6.60
N GLY A 234 -29.12 2.04 -6.93
CA GLY A 234 -28.59 3.12 -6.10
C GLY A 234 -27.79 2.68 -4.86
N ILE A 235 -27.69 1.38 -4.58
CA ILE A 235 -26.92 0.86 -3.43
C ILE A 235 -25.44 1.19 -3.62
N VAL A 236 -24.82 1.73 -2.57
CA VAL A 236 -23.38 1.98 -2.48
C VAL A 236 -22.68 0.69 -2.07
N GLN A 237 -21.70 0.26 -2.87
CA GLN A 237 -21.02 -1.02 -2.66
C GLN A 237 -19.53 -0.93 -3.02
N PRO A 238 -18.66 -1.68 -2.32
CA PRO A 238 -17.26 -1.76 -2.68
C PRO A 238 -17.06 -2.62 -3.93
N TRP A 239 -15.90 -2.50 -4.54
CA TRP A 239 -15.48 -3.39 -5.62
C TRP A 239 -15.08 -4.74 -5.03
N LYS A 240 -15.88 -5.80 -5.20
CA LYS A 240 -15.54 -7.15 -4.71
C LYS A 240 -15.24 -8.10 -5.85
N TRP A 241 -14.23 -8.95 -5.67
CA TRP A 241 -13.88 -9.96 -6.67
C TRP A 241 -15.02 -10.94 -6.96
N CYS A 242 -15.82 -11.31 -5.94
CA CYS A 242 -16.99 -12.19 -6.10
C CYS A 242 -18.09 -11.60 -7.00
N ASN A 243 -18.02 -10.31 -7.34
CA ASN A 243 -18.94 -9.64 -8.25
C ASN A 243 -18.42 -9.58 -9.70
N VAL A 244 -17.26 -10.19 -9.99
CA VAL A 244 -16.80 -10.44 -11.36
C VAL A 244 -17.42 -11.77 -11.81
N VAL A 245 -18.15 -11.76 -12.91
CA VAL A 245 -18.92 -12.93 -13.41
C VAL A 245 -18.78 -13.08 -14.92
N GLY A 246 -19.22 -14.21 -15.48
CA GLY A 246 -19.31 -14.44 -16.93
C GLY A 246 -18.12 -15.19 -17.52
N TYR A 247 -17.16 -15.62 -16.68
CA TYR A 247 -15.98 -16.36 -17.10
C TYR A 247 -16.00 -17.84 -16.67
N GLU A 248 -17.16 -18.37 -16.29
CA GLU A 248 -17.30 -19.70 -15.68
C GLU A 248 -17.30 -20.86 -16.69
N ASP A 249 -17.61 -20.61 -17.97
CA ASP A 249 -17.70 -21.65 -19.00
C ASP A 249 -16.33 -22.28 -19.29
N GLU A 250 -16.07 -23.47 -18.72
CA GLU A 250 -14.80 -24.18 -18.88
C GLU A 250 -14.62 -24.83 -20.28
N THR A 251 -15.63 -24.80 -21.15
CA THR A 251 -15.49 -25.31 -22.54
C THR A 251 -14.69 -24.37 -23.44
N LEU A 252 -14.65 -23.08 -23.08
CA LEU A 252 -13.91 -22.03 -23.78
C LEU A 252 -12.47 -21.92 -23.29
N LYS A 253 -11.58 -21.37 -24.12
CA LYS A 253 -10.19 -21.11 -23.71
C LYS A 253 -10.13 -20.01 -22.64
N PRO A 254 -9.11 -19.99 -21.74
CA PRO A 254 -9.00 -19.00 -20.68
C PRO A 254 -9.12 -17.53 -21.16
N LEU A 255 -8.53 -17.20 -22.31
CA LEU A 255 -8.62 -15.86 -22.88
C LEU A 255 -10.06 -15.52 -23.31
N GLU A 256 -10.74 -16.44 -24.00
CA GLU A 256 -12.13 -16.25 -24.46
C GLU A 256 -13.06 -16.08 -23.26
N ARG A 257 -12.90 -16.91 -22.22
CA ARG A 257 -13.64 -16.78 -20.95
C ARG A 257 -13.41 -15.42 -20.29
N SER A 258 -12.17 -14.97 -20.27
CA SER A 258 -11.80 -13.70 -19.64
C SER A 258 -12.43 -12.50 -20.35
N GLN A 259 -12.59 -12.56 -21.67
CA GLN A 259 -13.21 -11.50 -22.47
C GLN A 259 -14.73 -11.38 -22.26
N LEU A 260 -15.38 -12.43 -21.74
CA LEU A 260 -16.80 -12.43 -21.37
C LEU A 260 -17.06 -11.89 -19.95
N ALA A 261 -15.99 -11.57 -19.21
CA ALA A 261 -16.11 -11.09 -17.85
C ALA A 261 -16.82 -9.74 -17.78
N ARG A 262 -17.69 -9.60 -16.78
CA ARG A 262 -18.45 -8.39 -16.46
C ARG A 262 -18.55 -8.23 -14.95
N LEU A 263 -18.81 -7.01 -14.52
CA LEU A 263 -19.14 -6.73 -13.12
C LEU A 263 -20.63 -6.89 -12.90
N LYS A 264 -21.03 -7.37 -11.73
CA LYS A 264 -22.42 -7.48 -11.25
C LYS A 264 -22.61 -6.61 -10.01
N CYS A 265 -23.85 -6.16 -9.77
CA CYS A 265 -24.23 -5.61 -8.47
C CYS A 265 -24.11 -6.66 -7.34
N ASP A 266 -23.67 -6.24 -6.16
CA ASP A 266 -23.62 -7.04 -4.92
C ASP A 266 -25.02 -7.31 -4.34
N ASN A 267 -26.00 -6.46 -4.68
CA ASN A 267 -27.39 -6.65 -4.26
C ASN A 267 -28.02 -7.84 -5.00
N ALA A 268 -28.47 -8.84 -4.25
CA ALA A 268 -29.09 -10.05 -4.78
C ALA A 268 -30.37 -9.75 -5.60
N ASP A 269 -31.10 -8.68 -5.26
CA ASP A 269 -32.32 -8.26 -5.94
C ASP A 269 -32.06 -7.33 -7.15
N CYS A 270 -30.80 -7.19 -7.58
CA CYS A 270 -30.40 -6.32 -8.69
C CYS A 270 -29.61 -7.09 -9.74
N ASP A 271 -30.14 -7.15 -10.96
CA ASP A 271 -29.52 -7.82 -12.11
C ASP A 271 -28.60 -6.93 -12.94
N TRP A 272 -28.27 -5.73 -12.44
CA TRP A 272 -27.38 -4.82 -13.16
C TRP A 272 -26.00 -5.43 -13.35
N THR A 273 -25.51 -5.35 -14.59
CA THR A 273 -24.14 -5.71 -14.97
C THR A 273 -23.45 -4.56 -15.71
N CYS A 274 -22.13 -4.53 -15.62
CA CYS A 274 -21.27 -3.60 -16.36
C CYS A 274 -20.25 -4.38 -17.18
N ASP A 275 -20.34 -4.25 -18.50
CA ASP A 275 -19.41 -4.86 -19.44
C ASP A 275 -18.01 -4.24 -19.30
N ASP A 276 -16.98 -4.99 -19.67
CA ASP A 276 -15.59 -4.52 -19.63
C ASP A 276 -15.29 -3.50 -20.73
N SER A 277 -15.73 -2.27 -20.52
CA SER A 277 -15.36 -1.13 -21.36
C SER A 277 -14.92 0.08 -20.52
N PRO A 278 -13.95 0.88 -21.01
CA PRO A 278 -13.39 1.98 -20.22
C PRO A 278 -14.42 3.02 -19.77
N GLN A 279 -15.38 3.38 -20.63
CA GLN A 279 -16.33 4.46 -20.37
C GLN A 279 -17.29 4.17 -19.20
N PRO A 280 -18.06 3.06 -19.17
CA PRO A 280 -18.94 2.78 -18.05
C PRO A 280 -18.15 2.50 -16.76
N ARG A 281 -17.01 1.79 -16.84
CA ARG A 281 -16.16 1.57 -15.65
C ARG A 281 -15.59 2.87 -15.09
N ARG A 282 -15.23 3.82 -15.96
CA ARG A 282 -14.80 5.16 -15.55
C ARG A 282 -15.92 5.91 -14.83
N ALA A 283 -17.14 5.89 -15.37
CA ALA A 283 -18.29 6.56 -14.75
C ALA A 283 -18.56 6.03 -13.32
N LEU A 284 -18.42 4.72 -13.10
CA LEU A 284 -18.54 4.12 -11.76
C LEU A 284 -17.44 4.62 -10.81
N ALA A 285 -16.19 4.69 -11.28
CA ALA A 285 -15.06 5.13 -10.48
C ALA A 285 -15.11 6.64 -10.16
N GLU A 286 -15.56 7.47 -11.11
CA GLU A 286 -15.74 8.92 -10.91
C GLU A 286 -16.87 9.23 -9.92
N ALA A 287 -17.90 8.38 -9.84
CA ALA A 287 -18.96 8.45 -8.84
C ALA A 287 -18.59 7.76 -7.51
N GLY A 288 -17.35 7.29 -7.37
CA GLY A 288 -16.90 6.54 -6.21
C GLY A 288 -16.63 7.44 -4.99
N GLN A 289 -16.84 6.87 -3.80
CA GLN A 289 -16.61 7.51 -2.50
C GLN A 289 -16.07 6.48 -1.50
N TYR A 290 -15.32 6.93 -0.49
CA TYR A 290 -14.90 6.05 0.59
C TYR A 290 -16.01 5.90 1.63
N VAL A 291 -16.30 4.66 1.99
CA VAL A 291 -17.28 4.32 3.03
C VAL A 291 -16.56 3.58 4.15
N ALA A 292 -16.59 4.13 5.37
CA ALA A 292 -16.04 3.47 6.55
C ALA A 292 -16.77 2.15 6.81
N THR A 293 -16.03 1.07 6.98
CA THR A 293 -16.58 -0.26 7.25
C THR A 293 -16.32 -0.74 8.68
N ALA A 294 -15.49 0.01 9.43
CA ALA A 294 -15.19 -0.26 10.83
C ALA A 294 -15.14 1.04 11.65
N VAL A 295 -15.10 0.88 12.98
CA VAL A 295 -14.82 1.98 13.90
C VAL A 295 -13.34 1.93 14.27
N GLY A 296 -12.56 2.88 13.75
CA GLY A 296 -11.14 3.00 14.04
C GLY A 296 -10.85 3.65 15.40
N MET A 297 -9.59 3.59 15.81
CA MET A 297 -9.10 4.42 16.92
C MET A 297 -9.19 5.91 16.56
N PRO A 298 -9.27 6.82 17.55
CA PRO A 298 -9.32 8.25 17.29
C PRO A 298 -8.15 8.74 16.42
N GLY A 299 -8.48 9.38 15.29
CA GLY A 299 -7.50 9.89 14.33
C GLY A 299 -6.81 8.83 13.48
N HIS A 300 -7.25 7.56 13.49
CA HIS A 300 -6.73 6.52 12.60
C HIS A 300 -7.72 6.28 11.46
N VAL A 301 -7.27 6.53 10.23
CA VAL A 301 -8.10 6.43 9.02
C VAL A 301 -7.50 5.42 8.05
N GLY A 302 -8.34 4.57 7.48
CA GLY A 302 -7.95 3.55 6.53
C GLY A 302 -8.55 3.87 5.17
N PHE A 303 -7.79 3.69 4.10
CA PHE A 303 -8.27 3.73 2.73
C PHE A 303 -7.86 2.46 2.00
N HIS A 304 -8.85 1.79 1.43
CA HIS A 304 -8.64 0.64 0.57
C HIS A 304 -9.41 0.79 -0.75
N TYR A 305 -8.73 0.42 -1.84
CA TYR A 305 -9.35 0.15 -3.12
C TYR A 305 -8.55 -0.93 -3.82
N ASN A 306 -9.19 -1.64 -4.75
CA ASN A 306 -8.55 -2.68 -5.54
C ASN A 306 -8.49 -2.36 -7.03
N VAL A 307 -7.88 -3.28 -7.80
CA VAL A 307 -7.64 -3.10 -9.23
C VAL A 307 -8.93 -2.90 -10.05
N LEU A 308 -10.08 -3.39 -9.56
CA LEU A 308 -11.36 -3.30 -10.29
C LEU A 308 -11.84 -1.85 -10.43
N ALA A 309 -11.50 -0.98 -9.47
CA ALA A 309 -11.80 0.45 -9.55
C ALA A 309 -11.04 1.16 -10.70
N ASN A 310 -9.92 0.60 -11.16
CA ASN A 310 -9.11 1.20 -12.21
C ASN A 310 -9.60 0.79 -13.60
N TRP A 311 -10.47 1.62 -14.19
CA TRP A 311 -11.07 1.41 -15.52
C TRP A 311 -10.06 1.31 -16.68
N ARG A 312 -8.80 1.70 -16.48
CA ARG A 312 -7.74 1.56 -17.50
C ARG A 312 -7.10 0.18 -17.51
N LYS A 313 -7.35 -0.65 -16.48
CA LYS A 313 -6.94 -2.05 -16.45
C LYS A 313 -8.12 -2.88 -16.97
N PRO A 314 -8.04 -3.43 -18.19
CA PRO A 314 -9.11 -4.26 -18.73
C PRO A 314 -9.42 -5.41 -17.78
N LEU A 315 -10.70 -5.67 -17.53
CA LEU A 315 -11.17 -6.72 -16.66
C LEU A 315 -10.69 -8.09 -17.16
N TRP A 316 -10.66 -8.30 -18.48
CA TRP A 316 -10.20 -9.56 -19.06
C TRP A 316 -8.74 -9.87 -18.69
N GLU A 317 -7.84 -8.89 -18.59
CA GLU A 317 -6.45 -9.13 -18.15
C GLU A 317 -6.42 -9.59 -16.70
N ILE A 318 -7.27 -9.00 -15.86
CA ILE A 318 -7.34 -9.31 -14.43
C ILE A 318 -7.93 -10.72 -14.25
N VAL A 319 -8.98 -11.07 -15.00
CA VAL A 319 -9.58 -12.40 -14.99
C VAL A 319 -8.62 -13.46 -15.53
N LEU A 320 -7.85 -13.16 -16.57
CA LEU A 320 -6.84 -14.09 -17.08
C LEU A 320 -5.79 -14.41 -16.02
N LEU A 321 -5.28 -13.40 -15.31
CA LEU A 321 -4.35 -13.59 -14.18
C LEU A 321 -4.98 -14.44 -13.07
N TRP A 322 -6.26 -14.26 -12.78
CA TRP A 322 -6.98 -15.09 -11.81
C TRP A 322 -7.09 -16.54 -12.27
N LEU A 323 -7.45 -16.79 -13.53
CA LEU A 323 -7.55 -18.15 -14.09
C LEU A 323 -6.19 -18.85 -14.08
N GLU A 324 -5.12 -18.15 -14.46
CA GLU A 324 -3.74 -18.65 -14.36
C GLU A 324 -3.36 -18.98 -12.91
N ALA A 325 -3.73 -18.11 -11.96
CA ALA A 325 -3.49 -18.34 -10.55
C ALA A 325 -4.27 -19.55 -10.00
N LYS A 326 -5.53 -19.73 -10.41
CA LYS A 326 -6.33 -20.90 -10.06
C LYS A 326 -5.78 -22.18 -10.69
N ALA A 327 -5.27 -22.12 -11.92
CA ALA A 327 -4.62 -23.26 -12.56
C ALA A 327 -3.32 -23.66 -11.84
N ALA A 328 -2.49 -22.68 -11.46
CA ALA A 328 -1.28 -22.91 -10.66
C ALA A 328 -1.60 -23.50 -9.28
N MET A 329 -2.66 -23.02 -8.63
CA MET A 329 -3.12 -23.55 -7.34
C MET A 329 -3.54 -25.03 -7.45
N ARG A 330 -4.21 -25.43 -8.53
CA ARG A 330 -4.62 -26.84 -8.77
C ARG A 330 -3.43 -27.80 -8.86
N VAL A 331 -2.24 -27.31 -9.20
CA VAL A 331 -0.99 -28.10 -9.25
C VAL A 331 -0.09 -27.86 -8.02
N GLY A 332 -0.60 -27.21 -6.98
CA GLY A 332 0.09 -27.00 -5.70
C GLY A 332 0.94 -25.74 -5.61
N ASN A 333 0.94 -24.88 -6.63
CA ASN A 333 1.63 -23.58 -6.58
C ASN A 333 0.68 -22.46 -6.15
N VAL A 334 0.78 -22.04 -4.89
CA VAL A 334 -0.10 -21.02 -4.29
C VAL A 334 0.39 -19.58 -4.58
N ASP A 335 1.65 -19.41 -4.98
CA ASP A 335 2.26 -18.08 -5.13
C ASP A 335 1.50 -17.14 -6.08
N PRO A 336 1.04 -17.59 -7.26
CA PRO A 336 0.28 -16.71 -8.15
C PRO A 336 -1.02 -16.21 -7.53
N LEU A 337 -1.72 -17.06 -6.75
CA LEU A 337 -2.95 -16.66 -6.07
C LEU A 337 -2.66 -15.67 -4.94
N ARG A 338 -1.63 -15.93 -4.13
CA ARG A 338 -1.16 -14.98 -3.12
C ARG A 338 -0.82 -13.62 -3.72
N GLN A 339 -0.07 -13.62 -4.83
CA GLN A 339 0.28 -12.40 -5.55
C GLN A 339 -0.96 -11.69 -6.12
N PHE A 340 -1.96 -12.44 -6.58
CA PHE A 340 -3.20 -11.85 -7.04
C PHE A 340 -3.93 -11.11 -5.90
N ILE A 341 -4.14 -11.79 -4.77
CA ILE A 341 -4.85 -11.21 -3.61
C ILE A 341 -4.10 -9.98 -3.09
N GLN A 342 -2.80 -10.08 -2.82
CA GLN A 342 -2.03 -8.97 -2.27
C GLN A 342 -1.82 -7.82 -3.27
N LYS A 343 -1.41 -8.13 -4.51
CA LYS A 343 -0.97 -7.09 -5.46
C LYS A 343 -2.12 -6.47 -6.28
N ARG A 344 -3.20 -7.22 -6.51
CA ARG A 344 -4.37 -6.79 -7.32
C ARG A 344 -5.55 -6.43 -6.46
N LEU A 345 -5.87 -7.27 -5.48
CA LEU A 345 -6.97 -6.98 -4.57
C LEU A 345 -6.55 -6.06 -3.44
N ALA A 346 -5.25 -5.95 -3.13
CA ALA A 346 -4.77 -5.23 -1.96
C ALA A 346 -5.39 -5.76 -0.65
N GLU A 347 -5.69 -7.06 -0.64
CA GLU A 347 -6.24 -7.79 0.49
C GLU A 347 -5.14 -8.62 1.17
N THR A 348 -5.25 -8.77 2.50
CA THR A 348 -4.25 -9.52 3.28
C THR A 348 -4.28 -10.99 2.93
N TRP A 349 -3.11 -11.58 2.73
CA TRP A 349 -2.99 -13.01 2.54
C TRP A 349 -3.04 -13.72 3.90
N GLU A 350 -3.99 -14.64 4.04
CA GLU A 350 -3.99 -15.61 5.13
C GLU A 350 -3.24 -16.84 4.64
N GLU A 351 -2.11 -17.14 5.28
CA GLU A 351 -1.50 -18.45 5.12
C GLU A 351 -2.46 -19.45 5.74
N ASP A 352 -3.11 -20.24 4.88
CA ASP A 352 -3.96 -21.32 5.31
C ASP A 352 -3.09 -22.35 6.03
N LEU A 353 -2.91 -22.17 7.34
CA LEU A 353 -2.26 -23.11 8.24
C LEU A 353 -3.14 -24.34 8.45
N THR A 354 -4.39 -24.33 7.94
CA THR A 354 -5.14 -25.56 7.78
C THR A 354 -4.55 -26.29 6.58
N ASP A 355 -3.70 -27.25 6.91
CA ASP A 355 -3.25 -28.33 6.06
C ASP A 355 -4.52 -29.00 5.47
N ASN A 356 -5.07 -28.44 4.39
CA ASN A 356 -6.10 -29.05 3.54
C ASN A 356 -5.47 -30.20 2.74
N ARG A 357 -4.61 -31.01 3.40
CA ARG A 357 -4.54 -32.42 3.13
C ARG A 357 -5.94 -32.94 3.40
N ALA A 358 -6.72 -33.09 2.32
CA ALA A 358 -7.90 -33.92 2.29
C ALA A 358 -7.66 -35.08 3.26
N ALA A 359 -8.47 -35.14 4.33
CA ALA A 359 -8.28 -36.05 5.44
C ALA A 359 -7.71 -37.37 4.92
N LEU A 360 -6.41 -37.59 5.15
CA LEU A 360 -5.78 -38.84 4.80
C LEU A 360 -6.60 -39.88 5.53
N VAL A 361 -7.39 -40.65 4.78
CA VAL A 361 -8.15 -41.78 5.32
C VAL A 361 -7.09 -42.64 5.98
N GLY A 362 -7.06 -42.62 7.31
CA GLY A 362 -6.07 -43.36 8.07
C GLY A 362 -6.18 -44.82 7.66
N ASN A 363 -5.05 -45.47 7.38
CA ASN A 363 -4.96 -46.90 7.05
C ASN A 363 -5.33 -47.80 8.26
N GLY A 364 -6.29 -47.40 9.10
CA GLY A 364 -6.89 -48.21 10.14
C GLY A 364 -6.04 -48.46 11.40
N TYR A 365 -4.87 -47.82 11.57
CA TYR A 365 -4.03 -48.00 12.75
C TYR A 365 -3.90 -46.72 13.58
N LEU A 366 -3.84 -46.88 14.90
CA LEU A 366 -3.59 -45.79 15.84
C LEU A 366 -2.12 -45.78 16.25
N VAL A 367 -1.47 -44.63 16.09
CA VAL A 367 -0.06 -44.40 16.50
C VAL A 367 0.18 -44.79 17.97
N SER A 368 -0.84 -44.65 18.83
CA SER A 368 -0.79 -45.05 20.25
C SER A 368 -0.47 -46.53 20.47
N GLU A 369 -0.81 -47.41 19.54
CA GLU A 369 -0.62 -48.86 19.66
C GLU A 369 0.85 -49.28 19.68
N PHE A 370 1.74 -48.42 19.14
CA PHE A 370 3.18 -48.70 18.99
C PHE A 370 4.06 -47.89 19.95
N THR A 371 3.46 -47.10 20.86
CA THR A 371 4.18 -46.25 21.82
C THR A 371 5.03 -47.01 22.82
N ALA A 372 4.73 -48.29 23.08
CA ALA A 372 5.55 -49.16 23.92
C ALA A 372 6.73 -49.81 23.17
N GLY A 373 6.97 -49.40 21.91
CA GLY A 373 8.09 -49.85 21.10
C GLY A 373 7.84 -51.15 20.32
N GLN A 374 6.59 -51.62 20.23
CA GLN A 374 6.25 -52.81 19.45
C GLN A 374 6.74 -52.70 18.00
N LYS A 375 7.17 -53.82 17.41
CA LYS A 375 7.55 -53.90 16.00
C LYS A 375 6.32 -53.99 15.12
N ILE A 376 6.41 -53.40 13.93
CA ILE A 376 5.42 -53.63 12.87
C ILE A 376 5.68 -55.00 12.24
N GLU A 377 4.66 -55.62 11.66
CA GLU A 377 4.84 -56.84 10.90
C GLU A 377 5.85 -56.61 9.76
N GLU A 378 6.77 -57.56 9.55
CA GLU A 378 7.85 -57.47 8.55
C GLU A 378 8.74 -56.20 8.65
N GLU A 379 8.91 -55.65 9.85
CA GLU A 379 9.81 -54.51 10.07
C GLU A 379 11.26 -54.85 9.69
N ALA A 380 11.78 -54.17 8.68
CA ALA A 380 13.17 -54.27 8.25
C ALA A 380 14.06 -53.23 8.96
N HIS A 381 13.62 -51.97 8.99
CA HIS A 381 14.38 -50.87 9.56
C HIS A 381 13.49 -49.89 10.33
N ARG A 382 14.05 -49.24 11.36
CA ARG A 382 13.37 -48.21 12.13
C ARG A 382 14.30 -47.02 12.32
N PHE A 383 13.78 -45.84 12.07
CA PHE A 383 14.52 -44.59 12.20
C PHE A 383 13.82 -43.64 13.17
N LEU A 384 14.62 -42.98 14.00
CA LEU A 384 14.25 -41.74 14.65
C LEU A 384 14.82 -40.60 13.80
N THR A 385 13.96 -39.71 13.33
CA THR A 385 14.35 -38.48 12.67
C THR A 385 14.05 -37.31 13.59
N VAL A 386 15.06 -36.45 13.82
CA VAL A 386 14.94 -35.28 14.68
C VAL A 386 15.13 -34.03 13.83
N ASP A 387 14.14 -33.15 13.89
CA ASP A 387 14.16 -31.84 13.26
C ASP A 387 14.42 -30.75 14.32
N LYS A 388 15.44 -29.92 14.07
CA LYS A 388 15.85 -28.87 15.00
C LYS A 388 15.14 -27.57 14.64
N GLN A 389 14.25 -27.15 15.53
CA GLN A 389 13.60 -25.84 15.47
C GLN A 389 14.37 -24.82 16.32
N ARG A 390 13.89 -23.57 16.32
CA ARG A 390 14.61 -22.44 16.93
C ARG A 390 14.70 -22.54 18.47
N ASP A 391 13.69 -23.11 19.12
CA ASP A 391 13.53 -23.21 20.58
C ASP A 391 13.18 -24.64 21.08
N HIS A 392 13.02 -25.62 20.19
CA HIS A 392 12.68 -27.00 20.53
C HIS A 392 13.09 -27.98 19.43
N PHE A 393 12.89 -29.27 19.66
CA PHE A 393 13.03 -30.28 18.62
C PHE A 393 11.69 -30.95 18.36
N TRP A 394 11.50 -31.39 17.13
CA TRP A 394 10.48 -32.37 16.80
C TRP A 394 11.16 -33.69 16.49
N ALA A 395 10.62 -34.77 17.02
CA ALA A 395 11.08 -36.09 16.66
C ALA A 395 9.93 -36.92 16.08
N GLY A 396 10.29 -37.76 15.10
CA GLY A 396 9.40 -38.73 14.48
C GLY A 396 10.08 -40.10 14.46
N VAL A 397 9.33 -41.15 14.81
CA VAL A 397 9.77 -42.54 14.70
C VAL A 397 9.00 -43.19 13.57
N ARG A 398 9.70 -43.70 12.56
CA ARG A 398 9.11 -44.40 11.42
C ARG A 398 9.78 -45.75 11.20
N ALA A 399 8.96 -46.78 11.02
CA ALA A 399 9.39 -48.12 10.65
C ALA A 399 9.17 -48.37 9.17
N TRP A 400 10.03 -49.18 8.56
CA TRP A 400 10.07 -49.51 7.14
C TRP A 400 10.11 -51.02 6.96
N ARG A 401 9.31 -51.54 6.03
CA ARG A 401 9.36 -52.93 5.56
C ARG A 401 10.40 -53.06 4.46
N ALA A 402 10.85 -54.30 4.19
CA ALA A 402 11.79 -54.57 3.10
C ALA A 402 11.22 -54.22 1.70
N SER A 403 9.89 -54.16 1.57
CA SER A 403 9.17 -53.71 0.37
C SER A 403 9.29 -52.21 0.08
N GLY A 404 9.79 -51.41 1.03
CA GLY A 404 9.83 -49.95 0.94
C GLY A 404 8.60 -49.24 1.51
N GLU A 405 7.58 -49.99 1.95
CA GLU A 405 6.44 -49.43 2.69
C GLU A 405 6.87 -48.97 4.09
N SER A 406 6.21 -47.92 4.61
CA SER A 406 6.56 -47.38 5.93
C SER A 406 5.35 -46.99 6.77
N MET A 407 5.54 -47.05 8.09
CA MET A 407 4.52 -46.73 9.08
C MET A 407 5.06 -45.75 10.13
N LEU A 408 4.31 -44.68 10.40
CA LEU A 408 4.66 -43.71 11.45
C LEU A 408 4.24 -44.27 12.81
N LEU A 409 5.18 -44.42 13.73
CA LEU A 409 4.96 -45.04 15.04
C LEU A 409 4.87 -44.03 16.17
N TRP A 410 5.47 -42.86 16.00
CA TRP A 410 5.39 -41.77 16.96
C TRP A 410 5.79 -40.46 16.30
N TYR A 411 5.18 -39.35 16.73
CA TYR A 411 5.69 -38.01 16.46
C TYR A 411 5.37 -37.11 17.64
N GLY A 412 6.27 -36.19 17.96
CA GLY A 412 6.07 -35.28 19.07
C GLY A 412 7.21 -34.30 19.25
N ARG A 413 6.93 -33.23 20.00
CA ARG A 413 7.93 -32.26 20.44
C ARG A 413 8.77 -32.89 21.56
N ILE A 414 10.10 -32.76 21.48
CA ILE A 414 11.08 -33.18 22.50
C ILE A 414 12.00 -32.05 22.93
#